data_AF-A0A1V5HQW2-F1
#
_entry.id   AF-A0A1V5HQW2-F1
#
_cell.length_a   1.000
_cell.length_b   1.000
_cell.length_c   1.000
_cell.angle_alpha   90.00
_cell.angle_beta   90.00
_cell.angle_gamma   90.00
#
_symmetry.space_group_name_H-M   'P 1'
#
loop_
_entity.id
_entity.type
_entity.pdbx_description
1 polymer ?
#
loop_
_entity_poly.entity_id
_entity_poly.type
_entity_poly.pdbx_seq_one_letter_code
_entity_poly.pdbx_strand_id
1 'polypeptide(L)' 'MELSDSSVGVVVGARDSDLLRPLVYINVDDRGRRAPDGIIVDLSQQEHLYVRRAHYDAGKGIHYT' A
#
# COMPACT_ATOMS: atom_id res chain seq x y z
N MET A 1 -0.78 -3.45 4.41
CA MET A 1 -0.84 -2.21 5.22
C MET A 1 -2.15 -1.49 4.94
N GLU A 2 -2.56 -0.60 5.82
CA GLU A 2 -3.80 0.18 5.74
C GLU A 2 -3.48 1.68 5.62
N LEU A 3 -4.21 2.37 4.75
CA LEU A 3 -4.10 3.81 4.50
C LEU A 3 -5.13 4.61 5.30
N SER A 4 -4.97 5.94 5.34
CA SER A 4 -5.82 6.87 6.11
C SER A 4 -7.29 6.85 5.66
N ASP A 5 -7.58 6.51 4.41
CA ASP A 5 -8.92 6.32 3.85
C ASP A 5 -9.50 4.91 4.09
N SER A 6 -8.80 4.07 4.85
CA SER A 6 -9.14 2.66 5.13
C SER A 6 -8.96 1.70 3.94
N SER A 7 -8.39 2.16 2.82
CA SER A 7 -7.94 1.27 1.77
C SER A 7 -6.75 0.42 2.24
N VAL A 8 -6.58 -0.75 1.62
CA VAL A 8 -5.52 -1.71 1.98
C VAL A 8 -4.68 -2.01 0.76
N GLY A 9 -3.37 -2.09 1.00
CA GLY A 9 -2.40 -2.36 -0.04
C GLY A 9 -1.08 -2.90 0.47
N VAL A 10 -0.14 -3.04 -0.45
CA VAL A 10 1.25 -3.42 -0.18
C VAL A 10 2.19 -2.36 -0.75
N VAL A 11 3.29 -2.09 -0.05
CA VAL A 11 4.37 -1.25 -0.57
C VAL A 11 5.03 -2.00 -1.72
N VAL A 12 5.18 -1.34 -2.87
CA VAL A 12 5.82 -1.91 -4.07
C VAL A 12 7.09 -1.18 -4.46
N GLY A 13 7.37 -0.02 -3.87
CA GLY A 13 8.61 0.71 -4.07
C GLY A 13 8.65 2.01 -3.28
N ALA A 14 9.80 2.67 -3.30
CA ALA A 14 9.97 4.03 -2.83
C ALA A 14 10.76 4.80 -3.88
N ARG A 15 10.40 6.06 -4.12
CA ARG A 15 11.16 6.97 -4.98
C ARG A 15 12.12 7.79 -4.13
N ASP A 16 13.33 8.00 -4.62
CA ASP A 16 14.32 8.94 -4.08
C ASP A 16 14.60 8.84 -2.56
N SER A 17 14.45 7.65 -1.98
CA SER A 17 14.63 7.36 -0.53
C SER A 17 13.54 7.90 0.40
N ASP A 18 12.43 8.42 -0.12
CA ASP A 18 11.28 8.78 0.73
C ASP A 18 10.52 7.52 1.18
N LEU A 19 10.99 6.95 2.29
CA LEU A 19 10.38 5.80 2.94
C LEU A 19 9.04 6.13 3.59
N LEU A 20 8.73 7.43 3.80
CA LEU A 20 7.50 7.87 4.46
C LEU A 20 6.33 7.96 3.47
N ARG A 21 6.62 8.19 2.19
CA ARG A 21 5.63 8.30 1.11
C ARG A 21 5.93 7.34 -0.05
N PRO A 22 5.80 6.03 0.17
CA PRO A 22 6.12 5.01 -0.82
C PRO A 22 5.09 4.92 -1.97
N LEU A 23 5.45 4.14 -2.99
CA LEU A 23 4.52 3.62 -3.98
C LEU A 23 3.80 2.39 -3.42
N VAL A 24 2.47 2.38 -3.58
CA VAL A 24 1.57 1.41 -2.96
C VAL A 24 0.69 0.79 -4.02
N TYR A 25 0.62 -0.54 -4.03
CA TYR A 25 -0.40 -1.26 -4.77
C TYR A 25 -1.61 -1.52 -3.87
N ILE A 26 -2.75 -0.92 -4.21
CA ILE A 26 -4.03 -1.04 -3.50
C ILE A 26 -4.81 -2.24 -4.05
N ASN A 27 -5.15 -3.18 -3.18
CA ASN A 27 -5.95 -4.37 -3.51
C ASN A 27 -7.35 -4.35 -2.90
N VAL A 28 -7.60 -3.47 -1.92
CA VAL A 28 -8.91 -3.23 -1.32
C VAL A 28 -9.16 -1.72 -1.25
N ASP A 29 -10.31 -1.26 -1.75
CA ASP A 29 -10.71 0.16 -1.74
C ASP A 29 -11.22 0.63 -0.35
N ASP A 30 -11.54 1.91 -0.26
CA ASP A 30 -12.10 2.60 0.92
C ASP A 30 -13.46 2.05 1.39
N ARG A 31 -14.12 1.23 0.57
CA ARG A 31 -15.40 0.58 0.87
C ARG A 31 -15.23 -0.91 1.21
N GLY A 32 -13.99 -1.38 1.34
CA GLY A 32 -13.70 -2.79 1.65
C GLY A 32 -13.91 -3.73 0.46
N ARG A 33 -14.07 -3.21 -0.77
CA ARG A 33 -14.23 -4.01 -1.98
C ARG A 33 -12.87 -4.25 -2.60
N ARG A 34 -12.74 -5.36 -3.33
CA ARG A 34 -11.54 -5.61 -4.12
C ARG A 34 -11.37 -4.51 -5.16
N ALA A 35 -10.21 -3.84 -5.16
CA ALA A 35 -9.90 -2.83 -6.14
C ALA A 35 -9.84 -3.47 -7.55
N PRO A 36 -10.61 -2.99 -8.54
CA PRO A 36 -10.54 -3.50 -9.91
C PRO A 36 -9.15 -3.25 -10.48
N ASP A 37 -8.55 -4.27 -11.09
CA ASP A 37 -7.20 -4.29 -11.70
C ASP A 37 -6.00 -3.91 -10.81
N GLY A 38 -6.25 -3.51 -9.56
CA GLY A 38 -5.22 -3.09 -8.62
C GLY A 38 -4.59 -1.76 -9.01
N ILE A 39 -4.63 -0.78 -8.12
CA ILE A 39 -4.19 0.58 -8.43
C ILE A 39 -2.83 0.81 -7.78
N ILE A 40 -1.83 1.26 -8.55
CA ILE A 40 -0.58 1.76 -8.01
C ILE A 40 -0.73 3.25 -7.72
N VAL A 41 -0.53 3.64 -6.46
CA VAL A 41 -0.60 5.01 -5.98
C VAL A 41 0.77 5.43 -5.46
N ASP A 42 1.27 6.56 -5.94
CA ASP A 42 2.43 7.23 -5.38
C ASP A 42 1.99 8.16 -4.25
N LEU A 43 2.25 7.78 -2.99
CA LEU A 43 1.86 8.59 -1.82
C LEU A 43 2.62 9.92 -1.74
N SER A 44 3.70 10.09 -2.50
CA SER A 44 4.40 11.37 -2.59
C SER A 44 3.52 12.43 -3.28
N GLN A 45 2.60 12.00 -4.14
CA GLN A 45 1.68 12.85 -4.90
C GLN A 45 0.32 13.02 -4.21
N GLN A 46 0.13 12.43 -3.02
CA GLN A 46 -1.14 12.46 -2.29
C GLN A 46 -0.98 13.23 -0.98
N GLU A 47 -1.60 14.40 -0.88
CA GLU A 47 -1.43 15.26 0.31
C GLU A 47 -2.08 14.66 1.57
N HIS A 48 -3.25 14.04 1.42
CA HIS A 48 -4.08 13.56 2.53
C HIS A 48 -4.06 12.04 2.74
N LEU A 49 -3.40 11.31 1.84
CA LEU A 49 -3.31 9.85 1.90
C LEU A 49 -1.96 9.45 2.51
N TYR A 50 -1.99 8.72 3.61
CA TYR A 50 -0.80 8.28 4.31
C TYR A 50 -1.02 6.89 4.92
N VAL A 51 0.08 6.22 5.28
CA VAL A 51 0.02 4.91 5.95
C VAL A 51 -0.53 5.10 7.36
N ARG A 52 -1.71 4.54 7.63
CA ARG A 52 -2.34 4.56 8.96
C ARG A 52 -1.80 3.44 9.84
N ARG A 53 -1.66 2.24 9.27
CA ARG A 53 -1.22 1.05 10.01
C ARG A 53 -0.42 0.11 9.13
N ALA A 54 0.80 -0.20 9.57
CA ALA A 54 1.52 -1.36 9.07
C ALA A 54 0.95 -2.62 9.76
N HIS A 55 0.47 -3.58 8.97
CA HIS A 55 0.22 -4.92 9.48
C HIS A 55 1.56 -5.64 9.47
N TYR A 56 1.90 -6.31 10.57
CA TYR A 56 3.08 -7.19 10.63
C TYR A 56 2.99 -8.19 9.48
N ASP A 57 4.15 -8.42 8.86
CA ASP A 57 4.35 -9.13 7.60
C ASP A 57 3.28 -10.21 7.33
N ALA A 58 2.35 -9.91 6.41
CA ALA A 58 1.64 -10.95 5.66
C ALA A 58 2.54 -11.41 4.51
N GLY A 59 3.83 -11.56 4.81
CA GLY A 59 4.87 -11.93 3.89
C GLY A 59 4.44 -13.22 3.25
N LYS A 60 4.26 -13.17 1.94
CA LYS A 60 4.29 -14.37 1.13
C LYS A 60 5.63 -15.02 1.45
N GLY A 61 5.62 -16.06 2.27
CA GLY A 61 6.75 -16.96 2.41
C GLY A 61 6.99 -17.58 1.05
N ILE A 62 7.82 -16.93 0.23
CA ILE A 62 8.42 -17.57 -0.92
C ILE A 62 9.48 -18.50 -0.32
N HIS A 63 9.05 -19.71 0.03
CA HIS A 63 9.95 -20.82 0.25
C HIS A 63 10.59 -21.12 -1.11
N TYR A 64 11.83 -20.68 -1.31
CA TYR A 64 12.70 -21.33 -2.28
C TYR A 64 12.99 -22.72 -1.69
N THR A 65 12.32 -23.75 -2.23
CA THR A 65 12.70 -25.16 -2.02
C THR A 65 13.51 -25.61 -3.23
#